data_AF-A0A3D5A6A3-F1
#
_entry.id   AF-A0A3D5A6A3-F1
#
_cell.length_a   1.000
_cell.length_b   1.000
_cell.length_c   1.000
_cell.angle_alpha   90.00
_cell.angle_beta   90.00
_cell.angle_gamma   90.00
#
_symmetry.space_group_name_H-M   'P 1'
#
loop_
_entity.id
_entity.type
_entity.pdbx_description
1 polymer ?
#
loop_
_entity_poly.entity_id
_entity_poly.type
_entity_poly.pdbx_seq_one_letter_code
_entity_poly.pdbx_strand_id
1 'polypeptide(L)'
;MKLVFKHIIFALVLFAGAGLQSCEKLTDVNNNPNEALITHPQALLTKVEWDAFRTWHGTSPLYALKMIVQTDGENANQIYNWQRGSFEQYGFLRNVTKMIEEAEKIGTTNYIA
;
A
#
# COMPACT_ATOMS: atom_id res chain seq x y z
N MET A 1 11.69 39.40 -47.53
CA MET A 1 12.44 39.18 -46.27
C MET A 1 11.61 39.43 -45.00
N LYS A 2 10.94 40.59 -44.83
CA LYS A 2 10.16 40.89 -43.61
C LYS A 2 9.00 39.93 -43.30
N LEU A 3 8.33 39.39 -44.33
CA LEU A 3 7.20 38.46 -44.16
C LEU A 3 7.65 37.09 -43.61
N VAL A 4 8.76 36.55 -44.13
CA VAL A 4 9.36 35.26 -43.70
C VAL A 4 9.86 35.36 -42.26
N PHE A 5 10.49 36.48 -41.90
CA PHE A 5 10.96 36.74 -40.54
C PHE A 5 9.81 36.77 -39.52
N LYS A 6 8.64 37.32 -39.91
CA LYS A 6 7.43 37.35 -39.07
C LYS A 6 6.84 35.95 -38.84
N HIS A 7 6.90 35.06 -39.84
CA HIS A 7 6.44 33.67 -39.69
C HIS A 7 7.40 32.83 -38.82
N ILE A 8 8.71 33.07 -38.91
CA ILE A 8 9.72 32.41 -38.06
C ILE A 8 9.53 32.80 -36.59
N ILE A 9 9.31 34.10 -36.31
CA ILE A 9 9.03 34.55 -34.93
C ILE A 9 7.74 33.94 -34.40
N PHE A 10 6.69 33.89 -35.23
CA PHE A 10 5.41 33.30 -34.82
C PHE A 10 5.54 31.80 -34.50
N ALA A 11 6.28 31.04 -35.32
CA ALA A 11 6.56 29.63 -35.07
C ALA A 11 7.39 29.42 -33.79
N LEU A 12 8.36 30.28 -33.52
CA LEU A 12 9.20 30.19 -32.32
C LEU A 12 8.41 30.46 -31.03
N VAL A 13 7.49 31.43 -31.07
CA VAL A 13 6.58 31.72 -29.94
C VAL A 13 5.61 30.56 -29.70
N LEU A 14 5.12 29.92 -30.76
CA LEU A 14 4.21 28.78 -30.67
C LEU A 14 4.92 27.54 -30.09
N PHE A 15 6.17 27.31 -30.49
CA PHE A 15 7.00 26.22 -29.96
C PHE A 15 7.38 26.45 -28.49
N ALA A 16 7.75 27.68 -28.12
CA ALA A 16 8.03 28.05 -26.74
C ALA A 16 6.77 27.95 -25.84
N GLY A 17 5.60 28.31 -26.37
CA GLY A 17 4.32 28.17 -25.65
C GLY A 17 3.92 26.71 -25.42
N ALA A 18 4.17 25.82 -26.38
CA ALA A 18 3.88 24.39 -26.24
C ALA A 18 4.79 23.68 -25.21
N GLY A 19 6.06 24.07 -25.11
CA GLY A 19 7.02 23.48 -24.17
C GLY A 19 6.75 23.81 -22.69
N LEU A 20 5.97 24.85 -22.39
CA LEU A 20 5.61 25.22 -21.02
C LEU A 20 4.39 24.45 -20.48
N GLN A 21 3.59 23.84 -21.36
CA GLN A 21 2.40 23.06 -20.97
C GLN A 21 2.72 21.60 -20.62
N SER A 22 3.95 21.12 -20.88
CA SER A 22 4.34 19.72 -20.61
C SER A 22 4.89 19.49 -19.20
N CYS A 23 5.00 20.53 -18.36
CA CYS A 23 5.47 20.40 -16.99
C CYS A 23 4.31 20.05 -16.04
N GLU A 24 3.99 18.76 -15.92
CA GLU A 24 3.25 18.27 -14.75
C GLU A 24 4.21 17.97 -13.59
N LYS A 25 3.73 18.10 -12.35
CA LYS A 25 4.52 17.67 -11.19
C LYS A 25 4.64 16.16 -11.24
N LEU A 26 5.87 15.65 -11.19
CA LEU A 26 6.14 14.21 -11.12
C LEU A 26 5.40 13.52 -9.97
N THR A 27 5.08 14.27 -8.90
CA THR A 27 4.29 13.78 -7.77
C THR A 27 2.87 13.37 -8.16
N ASP A 28 2.27 14.07 -9.13
CA ASP A 28 0.87 13.88 -9.50
C ASP A 28 0.72 12.66 -10.42
N VAL A 29 1.75 12.38 -11.23
CA VAL A 29 1.85 11.18 -12.07
C VAL A 29 2.04 9.90 -11.24
N ASN A 30 2.62 10.02 -10.05
CA ASN A 30 2.89 8.87 -9.17
C ASN A 30 1.72 8.53 -8.23
N ASN A 31 0.61 9.28 -8.31
CA ASN A 31 -0.61 8.95 -7.60
C ASN A 31 -1.35 7.84 -8.35
N ASN A 32 -1.42 6.64 -7.76
CA ASN A 32 -2.15 5.53 -8.33
C ASN A 32 -3.67 5.82 -8.30
N PRO A 33 -4.36 5.96 -9.44
CA PRO A 33 -5.78 6.26 -9.46
C PRO A 33 -6.66 5.11 -8.96
N ASN A 34 -6.09 3.90 -8.82
CA ASN A 34 -6.81 2.73 -8.29
C ASN A 34 -6.72 2.62 -6.76
N GLU A 35 -5.89 3.44 -6.10
CA GLU A 35 -5.73 3.44 -4.66
C GLU A 35 -6.30 4.72 -4.06
N ALA A 36 -7.05 4.57 -2.97
CA ALA A 36 -7.55 5.71 -2.23
C ALA A 36 -6.39 6.42 -1.51
N LEU A 37 -6.12 7.67 -1.88
CA LEU A 37 -5.09 8.50 -1.25
C LEU A 37 -5.40 8.80 0.23
N ILE A 38 -6.70 8.90 0.56
CA ILE A 38 -7.24 9.19 1.91
C ILE A 38 -8.51 8.35 2.06
N THR A 39 -8.69 7.73 3.23
CA THR A 39 -9.90 6.95 3.53
C THR A 39 -10.32 7.16 4.98
N HIS A 40 -11.61 6.95 5.26
CA HIS A 40 -12.11 6.95 6.62
C HIS A 40 -11.55 5.74 7.40
N PRO A 41 -11.14 5.89 8.69
CA PRO A 41 -10.54 4.82 9.50
C PRO A 41 -11.41 3.55 9.59
N GLN A 42 -12.73 3.71 9.55
CA GLN A 42 -13.69 2.59 9.54
C GLN A 42 -13.43 1.59 8.40
N ALA A 43 -13.00 2.06 7.22
CA ALA A 43 -12.68 1.18 6.09
C ALA A 43 -11.39 0.37 6.34
N LEU A 44 -10.49 0.87 7.19
CA LEU A 44 -9.26 0.19 7.59
C LEU A 44 -9.49 -0.78 8.76
N LEU A 45 -10.40 -0.43 9.67
CA LEU A 45 -10.70 -1.20 10.88
C LEU A 45 -11.05 -2.65 10.57
N THR A 46 -11.89 -2.90 9.56
CA THR A 46 -12.31 -4.26 9.19
C THR A 46 -11.12 -5.17 8.85
N LYS A 47 -10.11 -4.63 8.18
CA LYS A 47 -8.91 -5.39 7.82
C LYS A 47 -8.01 -5.61 9.05
N VAL A 48 -7.86 -4.59 9.88
CA VAL A 48 -7.12 -4.67 11.15
C VAL A 48 -7.71 -5.75 12.06
N GLU A 49 -9.03 -5.76 12.25
CA GLU A 49 -9.74 -6.76 13.04
C GLU A 49 -9.57 -8.15 12.46
N TRP A 50 -9.74 -8.30 11.14
CA TRP A 50 -9.56 -9.59 10.48
C TRP A 50 -8.15 -10.14 10.70
N ASP A 51 -7.12 -9.31 10.51
CA ASP A 51 -5.73 -9.73 10.66
C ASP A 51 -5.39 -10.01 12.13
N ALA A 52 -5.97 -9.31 13.09
CA ALA A 52 -5.72 -9.52 14.52
C ALA A 52 -6.44 -10.75 15.10
N PHE A 53 -7.71 -10.97 14.72
CA PHE A 53 -8.56 -12.00 15.32
C PHE A 53 -8.62 -13.30 14.53
N ARG A 54 -7.97 -13.38 13.36
CA ARG A 54 -7.88 -14.64 12.61
C ARG A 54 -7.05 -15.65 13.39
N THR A 55 -7.72 -16.67 13.92
CA THR A 55 -7.09 -17.70 14.74
C THR A 55 -6.03 -18.47 13.95
N TRP A 56 -4.89 -18.76 14.60
CA TRP A 56 -3.78 -19.59 14.12
C TRP A 56 -2.97 -19.07 12.92
N HIS A 57 -3.47 -18.09 12.17
CA HIS A 57 -2.83 -17.56 10.96
C HIS A 57 -2.38 -18.67 9.96
N GLY A 58 -3.13 -19.78 9.91
CA GLY A 58 -2.80 -20.96 9.13
C GLY A 58 -2.78 -22.24 9.97
N THR A 59 -2.29 -23.34 9.39
CA THR A 59 -2.27 -24.66 10.02
C THR A 59 -0.95 -24.99 10.72
N SER A 60 0.10 -24.19 10.52
CA SER A 60 1.44 -24.43 11.08
C SER A 60 1.45 -24.70 12.59
N PRO A 61 0.74 -23.91 13.44
CA PRO A 61 0.71 -24.18 14.88
C PRO A 61 0.07 -25.53 15.22
N LEU A 62 -0.92 -25.97 14.43
CA LEU A 62 -1.66 -27.22 14.68
C LEU A 62 -0.78 -28.45 14.44
N TYR A 63 0.14 -28.41 13.47
CA TYR A 63 1.14 -29.46 13.25
C TYR A 63 2.16 -29.53 14.40
N ALA A 64 2.62 -28.36 14.88
CA ALA A 64 3.56 -28.28 16.01
C ALA A 64 2.93 -28.81 17.31
N LEU A 65 1.65 -28.49 17.55
CA LEU A 65 0.84 -28.94 18.68
C LEU A 65 0.29 -30.38 18.54
N LYS A 66 0.63 -31.09 17.45
CA LYS A 66 0.22 -32.48 17.20
C LYS A 66 -1.30 -32.68 17.14
N MET A 67 -2.04 -31.65 16.71
CA MET A 67 -3.49 -31.72 16.49
C MET A 67 -3.84 -32.29 15.12
N ILE A 68 -2.96 -32.11 14.13
CA ILE A 68 -3.12 -32.63 12.77
C ILE A 68 -1.80 -33.23 12.27
N VAL A 69 -1.89 -34.12 11.28
CA VAL A 69 -0.76 -34.82 10.66
C VAL A 69 -0.87 -34.72 9.14
N GLN A 70 0.25 -34.39 8.48
CA GLN A 70 0.39 -34.44 7.03
C GLN A 70 0.89 -35.84 6.61
N THR A 71 0.21 -36.47 5.66
CA THR A 71 0.44 -37.87 5.25
C THR A 71 0.99 -38.01 3.83
N ASP A 72 0.89 -36.96 3.01
CA ASP A 72 1.30 -36.93 1.60
C ASP A 72 2.69 -36.32 1.38
N GLY A 73 3.40 -35.97 2.46
CA GLY A 73 4.72 -35.36 2.43
C GLY A 73 5.26 -35.01 3.81
N GLU A 74 6.46 -34.42 3.84
CA GLU A 74 7.08 -33.94 5.07
C GLU A 74 6.62 -32.51 5.40
N ASN A 75 6.22 -32.28 6.65
CA ASN A 75 5.90 -30.95 7.16
C ASN A 75 6.90 -30.53 8.25
N ALA A 76 7.65 -29.45 8.01
CA ALA A 76 8.67 -28.96 8.94
C ALA A 76 8.12 -28.64 10.35
N ASN A 77 6.87 -28.18 10.47
CA ASN A 77 6.25 -27.89 11.78
C ASN A 77 5.89 -29.18 12.53
N GLN A 78 5.58 -30.26 11.82
CA GLN A 78 5.25 -31.55 12.41
C GLN A 78 6.49 -32.24 12.99
N ILE A 79 7.63 -32.16 12.30
CA ILE A 79 8.89 -32.81 12.69
C ILE A 79 9.90 -31.88 13.37
N TYR A 80 9.49 -30.66 13.73
CA TYR A 80 10.33 -29.68 14.43
C TYR A 80 11.59 -29.24 13.65
N ASN A 81 11.50 -29.15 12.33
CA ASN A 81 12.59 -28.77 11.42
C ASN A 81 12.39 -27.36 10.78
N TRP A 82 11.68 -26.44 11.45
CA TRP A 82 11.55 -25.07 10.96
C TRP A 82 12.84 -24.27 11.16
N GLN A 83 13.12 -23.31 10.28
CA GLN A 83 14.34 -22.49 10.32
C GLN A 83 14.05 -21.04 10.70
N ARG A 84 13.73 -20.18 9.72
CA ARG A 84 13.48 -18.75 9.94
C ARG A 84 11.98 -18.46 10.05
N GLY A 85 11.62 -17.53 10.93
CA GLY A 85 10.28 -16.99 11.04
C GLY A 85 10.00 -15.84 10.05
N SER A 86 8.77 -15.34 10.09
CA SER A 86 8.31 -14.19 9.30
C SER A 86 8.30 -12.90 10.15
N PHE A 87 8.44 -11.76 9.49
CA PHE A 87 8.26 -10.41 10.06
C PHE A 87 6.96 -9.74 9.56
N GLU A 88 6.05 -10.52 8.95
CA GLU A 88 4.78 -10.05 8.39
C GLU A 88 3.94 -9.23 9.39
N GLN A 89 4.05 -9.53 10.69
CA GLN A 89 3.32 -8.82 11.75
C GLN A 89 3.62 -7.31 11.77
N TYR A 90 4.83 -6.89 11.37
CA TYR A 90 5.14 -5.46 11.21
C TYR A 90 4.30 -4.79 10.11
N GLY A 91 3.91 -5.55 9.08
CA GLY A 91 2.97 -5.07 8.06
C GLY A 91 1.58 -4.80 8.64
N PHE A 92 1.08 -5.68 9.52
CA PHE A 92 -0.19 -5.46 10.22
C PHE A 92 -0.12 -4.26 11.15
N LEU A 93 0.98 -4.11 11.90
CA LEU A 93 1.21 -2.94 12.74
C LEU A 93 1.22 -1.64 11.93
N ARG A 94 1.81 -1.64 10.73
CA ARG A 94 1.77 -0.47 9.85
C ARG A 94 0.34 -0.10 9.44
N ASN A 95 -0.53 -1.07 9.21
CA ASN A 95 -1.94 -0.81 8.90
C ASN A 95 -2.69 -0.22 10.11
N VAL A 96 -2.37 -0.69 11.33
CA VAL A 96 -2.89 -0.11 12.57
C VAL A 96 -2.44 1.34 12.72
N THR A 97 -1.14 1.62 12.56
CA THR A 97 -0.61 2.99 12.59
C THR A 97 -1.30 3.88 11.57
N LYS A 98 -1.52 3.38 10.35
CA LYS A 98 -2.19 4.14 9.30
C LYS A 98 -3.65 4.46 9.66
N MET A 99 -4.36 3.53 10.27
CA MET A 99 -5.72 3.78 10.78
C MET A 99 -5.75 4.89 11.83
N ILE A 100 -4.78 4.89 12.75
CA ILE A 100 -4.63 5.92 13.79
C ILE A 100 -4.34 7.29 13.15
N GLU A 101 -3.40 7.36 12.20
CA GLU A 101 -3.08 8.61 11.48
C GLU A 101 -4.31 9.21 10.78
N GLU A 102 -5.11 8.39 10.09
CA GLU A 102 -6.32 8.88 9.44
C GLU A 102 -7.40 9.29 10.45
N ALA A 103 -7.45 8.66 11.63
CA ALA A 103 -8.38 9.01 12.70
C ALA A 103 -8.04 10.33 13.38
N GLU A 104 -6.75 10.60 13.61
CA GLU A 104 -6.25 11.87 14.13
C GLU A 104 -6.59 13.04 13.20
N LYS A 105 -6.49 12.84 11.87
CA LYS A 105 -6.85 13.87 10.88
C LYS A 105 -8.31 14.31 10.96
N ILE A 106 -9.22 13.39 11.28
CA ILE A 106 -10.66 13.66 11.39
C ILE A 106 -11.11 13.88 12.84
N GLY A 107 -10.18 13.92 13.80
CA GLY A 107 -10.46 14.18 15.21
C GLY A 107 -11.31 13.10 15.89
N THR A 108 -11.28 11.86 15.41
CA THR A 108 -12.12 10.78 15.94
C THR A 108 -11.32 9.89 16.90
N THR A 109 -11.59 10.01 18.19
CA THR A 109 -10.86 9.28 19.24
C THR A 109 -11.18 7.78 19.31
N ASN A 110 -12.30 7.34 18.73
CA ASN A 110 -12.75 5.94 18.82
C ASN A 110 -11.83 4.94 18.11
N TYR A 111 -10.96 5.41 17.22
CA TYR A 111 -10.00 4.58 16.47
C TYR A 111 -8.55 4.79 16.94
N ILE A 112 -8.37 5.60 17.99
CA ILE A 112 -7.08 5.91 18.60
C ILE A 112 -6.99 5.07 19.88
N ALA A 113 -5.86 4.38 20.07
CA ALA A 113 -5.59 3.53 21.23
C ALA A 113 -5.16 4.35 22.46
#